data_AF-A0A3A1TUM0-F1
#
_entry.id   AF-A0A3A1TUM0-F1
#
_cell.length_a   1.000
_cell.length_b   1.000
_cell.length_c   1.000
_cell.angle_alpha   90.00
_cell.angle_beta   90.00
_cell.angle_gamma   90.00
#
_symmetry.space_group_name_H-M   'P 1'
#
loop_
_entity.id
_entity.type
_entity.pdbx_description
1 polymer ?
#
loop_
_entity_poly.entity_id
_entity_poly.type
_entity_poly.pdbx_seq_one_letter_code
_entity_poly.pdbx_strand_id
1 'polypeptide(L)'
;MLVDEAGPRTRRSRSIDRGTHMTVVTEEPSALAPALDEQDETRLRRTVLAGTAAFVAILVGFWAWWPIGVVLGLVGGGFVVFRIGRAMQVAMFDDSVDGLGALEDEEELRAEFRRLRVRLGDDWALFRRAALLVTEAQWASVAGLQRELGISTGAAQHILGQLEREGFVGPSRGNRARVVRLARDRAAELDRLMRL
;
A
#
# COMPACT_ATOMS: atom_id res chain seq x y z
N MET A 1 -18.36 -2.87 -56.48
CA MET A 1 -19.31 -3.94 -56.88
C MET A 1 -20.64 -3.23 -57.12
N LEU A 2 -21.02 -3.13 -58.39
CA LEU A 2 -22.21 -2.43 -58.89
C LEU A 2 -23.35 -3.45 -59.04
N VAL A 3 -24.59 -2.93 -59.12
CA VAL A 3 -25.87 -3.62 -59.41
C VAL A 3 -26.44 -4.30 -58.16
N ASP A 4 -27.65 -4.02 -57.69
CA ASP A 4 -28.95 -4.07 -58.37
C ASP A 4 -30.01 -3.32 -57.53
N GLU A 5 -31.16 -2.96 -58.14
CA GLU A 5 -32.50 -2.79 -57.55
C GLU A 5 -33.29 -1.76 -58.38
N ALA A 6 -33.97 -2.26 -59.41
CA ALA A 6 -34.95 -1.52 -60.21
C ALA A 6 -36.37 -2.13 -60.07
N GLY A 7 -37.19 -1.52 -59.21
CA GLY A 7 -38.64 -1.34 -59.38
C GLY A 7 -39.59 -2.51 -59.04
N PRO A 8 -40.94 -2.33 -59.15
CA PRO A 8 -41.68 -1.12 -59.47
C PRO A 8 -42.88 -0.79 -58.53
N ARG A 9 -43.36 0.44 -58.72
CA ARG A 9 -44.54 1.08 -58.12
C ARG A 9 -45.84 0.28 -58.35
N THR A 10 -46.69 0.20 -57.32
CA THR A 10 -48.14 0.04 -57.51
C THR A 10 -48.91 1.11 -56.71
N ARG A 11 -49.61 1.95 -57.47
CA ARG A 11 -50.51 3.01 -57.02
C ARG A 11 -51.92 2.40 -56.99
N ARG A 12 -52.59 2.36 -55.84
CA ARG A 12 -54.01 1.99 -55.76
C ARG A 12 -54.79 3.08 -55.04
N SER A 13 -55.59 3.80 -55.82
CA SER A 13 -56.70 4.63 -55.36
C SER A 13 -57.92 3.77 -55.08
N ARG A 14 -58.67 4.06 -54.01
CA ARG A 14 -60.13 3.95 -53.92
C ARG A 14 -60.55 4.55 -52.57
N SER A 15 -61.15 5.73 -52.60
CA SER A 15 -62.58 6.00 -52.78
C SER A 15 -63.29 6.02 -51.44
N ILE A 16 -63.54 7.25 -51.02
CA ILE A 16 -64.52 7.70 -50.05
C ILE A 16 -65.85 7.00 -50.32
N ASP A 17 -66.46 6.43 -49.28
CA ASP A 17 -67.91 6.32 -49.21
C ASP A 17 -68.41 6.71 -47.81
N ARG A 18 -69.46 7.55 -47.81
CA ARG A 18 -70.12 8.14 -46.65
C ARG A 18 -71.39 7.33 -46.40
N GLY A 19 -71.57 6.85 -45.17
CA GLY A 19 -72.80 6.21 -44.74
C GLY A 19 -73.03 6.40 -43.24
N THR A 20 -73.58 7.55 -42.89
CA THR A 20 -74.58 7.82 -41.85
C THR A 20 -74.84 6.72 -40.81
N HIS A 21 -74.55 7.00 -39.54
CA HIS A 21 -75.52 6.87 -38.45
C HIS A 21 -75.12 7.82 -37.31
N MET A 22 -75.64 9.04 -37.43
CA MET A 22 -75.59 10.07 -36.41
C MET A 22 -76.63 9.72 -35.35
N THR A 23 -76.19 9.11 -34.25
CA THR A 23 -76.94 9.13 -32.99
C THR A 23 -76.34 10.24 -32.14
N VAL A 24 -76.97 11.41 -32.19
CA VAL A 24 -76.73 12.48 -31.23
C VAL A 24 -77.26 11.98 -29.90
N VAL A 25 -76.40 11.37 -29.09
CA VAL A 25 -76.63 11.28 -27.66
C VAL A 25 -76.39 12.69 -27.14
N THR A 26 -77.48 13.33 -26.73
CA THR A 26 -77.46 14.57 -25.97
C THR A 26 -76.80 14.26 -24.63
N GLU A 27 -75.48 14.32 -24.57
CA GLU A 27 -74.76 14.37 -23.30
C GLU A 27 -75.04 15.74 -22.69
N GLU A 28 -75.87 15.76 -21.64
CA GLU A 28 -75.91 16.88 -20.73
C GLU A 28 -74.47 17.23 -20.33
N PRO A 29 -74.07 18.51 -20.30
CA PRO A 29 -72.85 18.93 -19.64
C PRO A 29 -73.08 18.75 -18.14
N SER A 30 -72.92 17.52 -17.65
CA SER A 30 -72.85 17.20 -16.24
C SER A 30 -71.60 17.88 -15.70
N ALA A 31 -71.82 19.09 -15.20
CA ALA A 31 -70.88 19.87 -14.47
C ALA A 31 -70.42 19.06 -13.26
N LEU A 32 -69.22 18.49 -13.36
CA LEU A 32 -68.35 18.11 -12.25
C LEU A 32 -66.96 17.81 -12.84
N ALA A 33 -66.28 18.86 -13.31
CA ALA A 33 -64.83 18.86 -13.13
C ALA A 33 -64.61 18.69 -11.62
N PRO A 34 -63.87 17.69 -11.12
CA PRO A 34 -63.57 17.66 -9.71
C PRO A 34 -62.81 18.95 -9.42
N ALA A 35 -63.42 19.82 -8.62
CA ALA A 35 -62.68 20.88 -7.97
C ALA A 35 -61.59 20.16 -7.17
N LEU A 36 -60.38 20.11 -7.72
CA LEU A 36 -59.22 19.68 -6.97
C LEU A 36 -59.10 20.71 -5.86
N ASP A 37 -59.45 20.29 -4.65
CA ASP A 37 -59.31 21.07 -3.44
C ASP A 37 -57.86 21.57 -3.38
N GLU A 38 -57.67 22.88 -3.22
CA GLU A 38 -56.35 23.52 -3.15
C GLU A 38 -55.52 22.92 -1.99
N GLN A 39 -56.21 22.33 -0.99
CA GLN A 39 -55.60 21.55 0.08
C GLN A 39 -55.03 20.19 -0.37
N ASP A 40 -55.65 19.51 -1.33
CA ASP A 40 -55.15 18.24 -1.86
C ASP A 40 -53.92 18.45 -2.74
N GLU A 41 -53.87 19.52 -3.53
CA GLU A 41 -52.68 19.84 -4.33
C GLU A 41 -51.46 20.18 -3.45
N THR A 42 -51.66 20.93 -2.37
CA THR A 42 -50.57 21.26 -1.42
C THR A 42 -50.11 20.04 -0.61
N ARG A 43 -51.01 19.11 -0.25
CA ARG A 43 -50.66 17.82 0.37
C ARG A 43 -49.91 16.89 -0.59
N LEU A 44 -50.34 16.83 -1.85
CA LEU A 44 -49.67 16.04 -2.88
C LEU A 44 -48.26 16.57 -3.13
N ARG A 45 -48.10 17.89 -3.30
CA ARG A 45 -46.79 18.54 -3.49
C ARG A 45 -45.86 18.29 -2.31
N ARG A 46 -46.34 18.40 -1.06
CA ARG A 46 -45.53 18.10 0.14
C ARG A 46 -45.11 16.64 0.22
N THR A 47 -46.00 15.72 -0.11
CA THR A 47 -45.70 14.28 -0.11
C THR A 47 -44.67 13.93 -1.18
N VAL A 48 -44.80 14.50 -2.38
CA VAL A 48 -43.81 14.34 -3.47
C VAL A 48 -42.46 14.96 -3.09
N LEU A 49 -42.45 16.15 -2.48
CA LEU A 49 -41.21 16.82 -2.04
C LEU A 49 -40.51 16.05 -0.92
N ALA A 50 -41.28 15.50 0.03
CA ALA A 50 -40.75 14.68 1.11
C ALA A 50 -40.18 13.37 0.56
N GLY A 51 -40.86 12.74 -0.40
CA GLY A 51 -40.39 11.53 -1.07
C GLY A 51 -39.09 11.75 -1.85
N THR A 52 -38.97 12.85 -2.59
CA THR A 52 -37.75 13.18 -3.33
C THR A 52 -36.59 13.51 -2.40
N ALA A 53 -36.84 14.26 -1.32
CA ALA A 53 -35.82 14.55 -0.31
C ALA A 53 -35.28 13.27 0.35
N ALA A 54 -36.16 12.34 0.71
CA ALA A 54 -35.76 11.04 1.27
C ALA A 54 -34.93 10.21 0.28
N PHE A 55 -35.33 10.18 -1.00
CA PHE A 55 -34.60 9.46 -2.04
C PHE A 55 -33.20 10.05 -2.27
N VAL A 56 -33.07 11.38 -2.29
CA VAL A 56 -31.77 12.07 -2.41
C VAL A 56 -30.88 11.76 -1.21
N ALA A 57 -31.43 11.76 0.01
CA ALA A 57 -30.65 11.42 1.21
C ALA A 57 -30.08 9.99 1.16
N ILE A 58 -30.87 9.02 0.65
CA ILE A 58 -30.42 7.64 0.45
C ILE A 58 -29.29 7.57 -0.59
N LEU A 59 -29.44 8.26 -1.73
CA LEU A 59 -28.41 8.32 -2.77
C LEU A 59 -27.11 8.94 -2.26
N VAL A 60 -27.19 10.02 -1.49
CA VAL A 60 -26.02 10.68 -0.90
C VAL A 60 -25.33 9.76 0.12
N GLY A 61 -26.11 9.08 0.98
CA GLY A 61 -25.57 8.10 1.91
C GLY A 61 -24.86 6.94 1.21
N PHE A 62 -25.45 6.42 0.13
CA PHE A 62 -24.87 5.35 -0.68
C PHE A 62 -23.58 5.80 -1.40
N TRP A 63 -23.60 6.99 -1.99
CA TRP A 63 -22.44 7.55 -2.69
C TRP A 63 -21.28 7.90 -1.74
N ALA A 64 -21.58 8.32 -0.50
CA ALA A 64 -20.59 8.57 0.53
C ALA A 64 -20.00 7.28 1.15
N TRP A 65 -20.78 6.20 1.21
CA TRP A 65 -20.34 4.93 1.78
C TRP A 65 -19.27 4.21 0.94
N TRP A 66 -19.41 4.26 -0.39
CA TRP A 66 -18.48 3.59 -1.30
C TRP A 66 -17.00 4.04 -1.16
N PRO A 67 -16.65 5.34 -1.16
CA PRO A 67 -15.27 5.78 -0.96
C PRO A 67 -14.75 5.50 0.45
N ILE A 68 -15.61 5.55 1.48
CA ILE A 68 -15.23 5.23 2.86
C ILE A 68 -14.73 3.79 2.95
N GLY A 69 -15.42 2.84 2.31
CA GLY A 69 -14.99 1.43 2.28
C GLY A 69 -13.62 1.23 1.62
N VAL A 70 -13.34 1.95 0.52
CA VAL A 70 -12.04 1.88 -0.17
C VAL A 70 -10.91 2.40 0.72
N VAL A 71 -11.13 3.54 1.39
CA VAL A 71 -10.13 4.11 2.31
C VAL A 71 -9.89 3.17 3.49
N LEU A 72 -10.95 2.62 4.10
CA LEU A 72 -10.80 1.68 5.21
C LEU A 72 -10.05 0.41 4.80
N GLY A 73 -10.33 -0.11 3.59
CA GLY A 73 -9.66 -1.28 3.04
C GLY A 73 -8.18 -1.05 2.75
N LEU A 74 -7.81 0.10 2.18
CA LEU A 74 -6.42 0.46 1.93
C LEU A 74 -5.63 0.67 3.22
N VAL A 75 -6.23 1.36 4.20
CA VAL A 75 -5.58 1.59 5.51
C VAL A 75 -5.44 0.29 6.28
N GLY A 76 -6.50 -0.52 6.36
CA GLY A 76 -6.50 -1.81 7.05
C GLY A 76 -5.56 -2.82 6.40
N GLY A 77 -5.63 -2.98 5.08
CA GLY A 77 -4.74 -3.84 4.31
C GLY A 77 -3.28 -3.42 4.42
N GLY A 78 -3.02 -2.11 4.30
CA GLY A 78 -1.68 -1.54 4.51
C GLY A 78 -1.14 -1.82 5.91
N PHE A 79 -1.98 -1.70 6.96
CA PHE A 79 -1.58 -1.96 8.33
C PHE A 79 -1.22 -3.44 8.59
N VAL A 80 -1.97 -4.38 8.01
CA VAL A 80 -1.69 -5.82 8.10
C VAL A 80 -0.38 -6.17 7.39
N VAL A 81 -0.19 -5.70 6.16
CA VAL A 81 1.06 -5.90 5.41
C VAL A 81 2.24 -5.26 6.12
N PHE A 82 2.07 -4.08 6.73
CA PHE A 82 3.09 -3.43 7.53
C PHE A 82 3.45 -4.22 8.80
N ARG A 83 2.44 -4.77 9.50
CA ARG A 83 2.65 -5.64 10.68
C ARG A 83 3.39 -6.92 10.32
N ILE A 84 2.99 -7.60 9.25
CA ILE A 84 3.61 -8.83 8.77
C ILE A 84 5.01 -8.55 8.22
N GLY A 85 5.18 -7.50 7.41
CA GLY A 85 6.47 -7.09 6.88
C GLY A 85 7.46 -6.75 7.98
N ARG A 86 7.03 -6.03 9.03
CA ARG A 86 7.85 -5.73 10.21
C ARG A 86 8.17 -6.99 11.03
N ALA A 87 7.22 -7.92 11.18
CA ALA A 87 7.46 -9.17 11.89
C ALA A 87 8.42 -10.09 11.12
N MET A 88 8.31 -10.16 9.80
CA MET A 88 9.19 -10.95 8.94
C MET A 88 10.60 -10.36 8.87
N GLN A 89 10.73 -9.02 8.91
CA GLN A 89 12.03 -8.34 9.08
C GLN A 89 12.64 -8.47 10.47
N VAL A 90 11.93 -9.00 11.46
CA VAL A 90 12.50 -9.31 12.78
C VAL A 90 12.83 -10.80 12.83
N ALA A 91 11.90 -11.66 12.40
CA ALA A 91 12.09 -13.12 12.38
C ALA A 91 13.17 -13.60 11.40
N MET A 92 13.36 -12.94 10.24
CA MET A 92 14.45 -13.30 9.30
C MET A 92 15.84 -12.88 9.82
N PHE A 93 15.90 -12.04 10.84
CA PHE A 93 17.14 -11.53 11.43
C PHE A 93 17.48 -12.20 12.76
N ASP A 94 16.51 -12.86 13.41
CA ASP A 94 16.71 -13.59 14.68
C ASP A 94 17.54 -14.87 14.47
N ASP A 95 17.31 -15.62 13.38
CA ASP A 95 18.00 -16.88 13.02
C ASP A 95 19.52 -16.75 12.76
N SER A 96 20.10 -15.54 12.86
CA SER A 96 21.55 -15.34 12.67
C SER A 96 22.25 -14.57 13.78
N VAL A 97 21.54 -14.26 14.88
CA VAL A 97 22.11 -13.66 16.10
C VAL A 97 22.41 -14.73 17.16
N ASP A 98 22.12 -16.00 16.89
CA ASP A 98 22.44 -17.14 17.76
C ASP A 98 23.94 -17.30 18.09
N GLY A 99 24.85 -16.64 17.38
CA GLY A 99 26.29 -16.66 17.69
C GLY A 99 26.72 -15.71 18.81
N LEU A 100 26.07 -14.57 18.98
CA LEU A 100 26.47 -13.53 19.95
C LEU A 100 25.39 -13.23 20.99
N GLY A 101 24.13 -13.62 20.75
CA GLY A 101 23.01 -13.45 21.67
C GLY A 101 22.83 -14.60 22.68
N ALA A 102 23.39 -15.78 22.39
CA ALA A 102 23.28 -16.97 23.25
C ALA A 102 24.37 -17.07 24.33
N LEU A 103 25.35 -16.15 24.32
CA LEU A 103 26.38 -16.05 25.34
C LEU A 103 25.87 -15.09 26.43
N GLU A 104 25.12 -15.62 27.40
CA GLU A 104 24.58 -14.83 28.53
C GLU A 104 25.72 -14.22 29.39
N ASP A 105 26.95 -14.73 29.27
CA ASP A 105 28.11 -14.25 30.00
C ASP A 105 28.98 -13.27 29.20
N GLU A 106 29.05 -12.03 29.67
CA GLU A 106 29.92 -10.96 29.13
C GLU A 106 31.39 -11.41 29.04
N GLU A 107 31.83 -12.30 29.93
CA GLU A 107 33.18 -12.87 29.93
C GLU A 107 33.46 -13.75 28.71
N GLU A 108 32.46 -14.51 28.26
CA GLU A 108 32.60 -15.39 27.10
C GLU A 108 32.66 -14.58 25.80
N LEU A 109 31.80 -13.56 25.66
CA LEU A 109 31.87 -12.60 24.56
C LEU A 109 33.23 -11.87 24.50
N ARG A 110 33.75 -11.43 25.65
CA ARG A 110 35.10 -10.85 25.72
C ARG A 110 36.17 -11.87 25.33
N ALA A 111 36.03 -13.14 25.72
CA ALA A 111 36.96 -14.19 25.32
C ALA A 111 36.91 -14.45 23.81
N GLU A 112 35.74 -14.42 23.20
CA GLU A 112 35.56 -14.51 21.75
C GLU A 112 36.22 -13.33 21.04
N PHE A 113 35.99 -12.08 21.48
CA PHE A 113 36.66 -10.92 20.90
C PHE A 113 38.18 -10.96 21.07
N ARG A 114 38.70 -11.51 22.18
CA ARG A 114 40.14 -11.78 22.33
C ARG A 114 40.64 -12.76 21.27
N ARG A 115 39.92 -13.86 21.03
CA ARG A 115 40.27 -14.83 19.97
C ARG A 115 40.22 -14.18 18.60
N LEU A 116 39.19 -13.37 18.34
CA LEU A 116 39.03 -12.65 17.08
C LEU A 116 40.18 -11.65 16.85
N ARG A 117 40.59 -10.90 17.90
CA ARG A 117 41.77 -10.03 17.85
C ARG A 117 43.03 -10.80 17.46
N VAL A 118 43.25 -11.97 18.04
CA VAL A 118 44.40 -12.82 17.68
C VAL A 118 44.31 -13.31 16.23
N ARG A 119 43.11 -13.70 15.75
CA ARG A 119 42.91 -14.12 14.34
C ARG A 119 43.16 -12.99 13.34
N LEU A 120 42.72 -11.78 13.67
CA LEU A 120 42.81 -10.63 12.77
C LEU A 120 44.19 -9.96 12.82
N GLY A 121 44.92 -10.08 13.92
CA GLY A 121 46.25 -9.49 14.07
C GLY A 121 46.23 -7.99 13.84
N ASP A 122 47.01 -7.53 12.85
CA ASP A 122 47.17 -6.11 12.52
C ASP A 122 45.86 -5.46 12.02
N ASP A 123 44.96 -6.25 11.43
CA ASP A 123 43.67 -5.75 10.95
C ASP A 123 42.69 -5.42 12.08
N TRP A 124 42.93 -5.90 13.32
CA TRP A 124 42.00 -5.75 14.44
C TRP A 124 41.61 -4.30 14.71
N ALA A 125 42.59 -3.39 14.70
CA ALA A 125 42.35 -1.98 15.00
C ALA A 125 41.45 -1.29 13.96
N LEU A 126 41.53 -1.73 12.70
CA LEU A 126 40.70 -1.22 11.62
C LEU A 126 39.33 -1.91 11.63
N PHE A 127 39.31 -3.22 11.82
CA PHE A 127 38.10 -4.02 11.96
C PHE A 127 37.21 -3.50 13.08
N ARG A 128 37.74 -3.27 14.29
CA ARG A 128 36.99 -2.74 15.43
C ARG A 128 36.35 -1.39 15.10
N ARG A 129 37.10 -0.47 14.48
CA ARG A 129 36.58 0.84 14.07
C ARG A 129 35.47 0.70 13.03
N ALA A 130 35.65 -0.18 12.05
CA ALA A 130 34.64 -0.44 11.04
C ALA A 130 33.39 -1.07 11.64
N ALA A 131 33.52 -2.06 12.53
CA ALA A 131 32.41 -2.72 13.21
C ALA A 131 31.56 -1.73 14.01
N LEU A 132 32.21 -0.82 14.74
CA LEU A 132 31.53 0.25 15.47
C LEU A 132 30.82 1.21 14.51
N LEU A 133 31.53 1.70 13.49
CA LEU A 133 30.98 2.62 12.51
C LEU A 133 29.74 2.06 11.80
N VAL A 134 29.80 0.82 11.29
CA VAL A 134 28.67 0.23 10.56
C VAL A 134 27.48 -0.02 11.50
N THR A 135 27.73 -0.35 12.77
CA THR A 135 26.68 -0.52 13.78
C THR A 135 26.04 0.82 14.14
N GLU A 136 26.82 1.88 14.31
CA GLU A 136 26.29 3.21 14.64
C GLU A 136 25.53 3.85 13.47
N ALA A 137 26.08 3.71 12.26
CA ALA A 137 25.58 4.36 11.06
C ALA A 137 24.54 3.52 10.30
N GLN A 138 24.40 2.22 10.63
CA GLN A 138 23.43 1.28 10.07
C GLN A 138 23.53 1.12 8.55
N TRP A 139 24.73 1.31 8.00
CA TRP A 139 25.04 1.00 6.61
C TRP A 139 26.40 0.29 6.53
N ALA A 140 26.56 -0.57 5.53
CA ALA A 140 27.82 -1.26 5.27
C ALA A 140 28.08 -1.30 3.75
N SER A 141 28.92 -0.39 3.27
CA SER A 141 29.29 -0.28 1.86
C SER A 141 30.77 0.07 1.72
N VAL A 142 31.37 -0.38 0.61
CA VAL A 142 32.79 -0.12 0.33
C VAL A 142 33.07 1.38 0.24
N ALA A 143 32.28 2.13 -0.53
CA ALA A 143 32.46 3.58 -0.70
C ALA A 143 32.23 4.36 0.60
N GLY A 144 31.28 3.92 1.44
CA GLY A 144 31.07 4.53 2.74
C GLY A 144 32.26 4.30 3.68
N LEU A 145 32.76 3.07 3.76
CA LEU A 145 33.93 2.75 4.60
C LEU A 145 35.18 3.50 4.15
N GLN A 146 35.40 3.67 2.84
CA GLN A 146 36.50 4.48 2.32
C GLN A 146 36.46 5.92 2.84
N ARG A 147 35.29 6.55 2.75
CA ARG A 147 35.11 7.96 3.12
C ARG A 147 35.28 8.18 4.62
N GLU A 148 34.64 7.36 5.43
CA GLU A 148 34.61 7.57 6.89
C GLU A 148 35.89 7.08 7.57
N LEU A 149 36.53 6.03 7.07
CA LEU A 149 37.77 5.50 7.66
C LEU A 149 39.04 6.02 6.96
N GLY A 150 38.91 6.71 5.83
CA GLY A 150 40.03 7.25 5.06
C GLY A 150 40.94 6.17 4.45
N ILE A 151 40.38 5.01 4.11
CA ILE A 151 41.13 3.83 3.63
C ILE A 151 40.96 3.60 2.12
N SER A 152 41.87 2.82 1.54
CA SER A 152 41.80 2.45 0.12
C SER A 152 40.61 1.54 -0.18
N THR A 153 40.21 1.47 -1.46
CA THR A 153 39.13 0.56 -1.92
C THR A 153 39.38 -0.90 -1.56
N GLY A 154 40.62 -1.38 -1.75
CA GLY A 154 40.99 -2.75 -1.43
C GLY A 154 40.90 -3.04 0.07
N ALA A 155 41.37 -2.12 0.91
CA ALA A 155 41.24 -2.24 2.36
C ALA A 155 39.77 -2.23 2.80
N ALA A 156 38.93 -1.34 2.25
CA ALA A 156 37.50 -1.31 2.53
C ALA A 156 36.78 -2.60 2.12
N GLN A 157 37.12 -3.18 0.96
CA GLN A 157 36.58 -4.48 0.52
C GLN A 157 37.01 -5.62 1.45
N HIS A 158 38.29 -5.64 1.83
CA HIS A 158 38.84 -6.64 2.74
C HIS A 158 38.17 -6.61 4.11
N ILE A 159 38.07 -5.43 4.73
CA ILE A 159 37.40 -5.22 6.02
C ILE A 159 35.90 -5.55 5.93
N LEU A 160 35.22 -5.14 4.86
CA LEU A 160 33.80 -5.47 4.68
C LEU A 160 33.58 -7.00 4.55
N GLY A 161 34.53 -7.71 3.93
CA GLY A 161 34.54 -9.17 3.90
C GLY A 161 34.83 -9.80 5.26
N GLN A 162 35.71 -9.22 6.08
CA GLN A 162 35.90 -9.65 7.47
C GLN A 162 34.61 -9.48 8.28
N LEU A 163 33.95 -8.32 8.19
CA LEU A 163 32.69 -8.06 8.89
C LEU A 163 31.58 -9.06 8.50
N GLU A 164 31.55 -9.52 7.24
CA GLU A 164 30.61 -10.55 6.79
C GLU A 164 30.95 -11.92 7.36
N ARG A 165 32.23 -12.32 7.33
CA ARG A 165 32.68 -13.61 7.86
C ARG A 165 32.40 -13.73 9.36
N GLU A 166 32.60 -12.65 10.10
CA GLU A 166 32.35 -12.58 11.54
C GLU A 166 30.89 -12.24 11.89
N GLY A 167 30.00 -12.14 10.90
CA GLY A 167 28.55 -12.03 11.12
C GLY A 167 28.04 -10.64 11.54
N PHE A 168 28.86 -9.59 11.48
CA PHE A 168 28.43 -8.20 11.74
C PHE A 168 27.50 -7.65 10.65
N VAL A 169 27.69 -8.12 9.42
CA VAL A 169 26.89 -7.75 8.26
C VAL A 169 26.39 -9.00 7.54
N GLY A 170 25.22 -8.89 6.91
CA GLY A 170 24.65 -9.93 6.08
C GLY A 170 25.38 -10.12 4.75
N PRO A 171 25.00 -11.16 3.99
CA PRO A 171 25.66 -11.51 2.75
C PRO A 171 25.54 -10.42 1.68
N SER A 172 26.52 -10.39 0.78
CA SER A 172 26.50 -9.48 -0.36
C SER A 172 25.29 -9.70 -1.28
N ARG A 173 24.58 -8.62 -1.65
CA ARG A 173 23.48 -8.65 -2.64
C ARG A 173 23.81 -7.74 -3.83
N GLY A 174 24.78 -8.15 -4.63
CA GLY A 174 25.25 -7.40 -5.80
C GLY A 174 25.92 -6.08 -5.40
N ASN A 175 25.51 -4.97 -6.01
CA ASN A 175 26.10 -3.64 -5.78
C ASN A 175 25.40 -2.85 -4.66
N ARG A 176 24.49 -3.45 -3.90
CA ARG A 176 23.81 -2.77 -2.78
C ARG A 176 24.63 -2.83 -1.50
N ALA A 177 24.42 -1.85 -0.63
CA ALA A 177 24.94 -1.89 0.73
C ALA A 177 24.45 -3.15 1.44
N ARG A 178 25.31 -3.71 2.29
CA ARG A 178 25.02 -4.92 3.08
C ARG A 178 24.15 -4.54 4.27
N VAL A 179 23.31 -5.48 4.67
CA VAL A 179 22.44 -5.28 5.83
C VAL A 179 23.27 -5.44 7.09
N VAL A 180 23.21 -4.47 7.99
CA VAL A 180 23.88 -4.55 9.30
C VAL A 180 23.03 -5.42 10.21
N ARG A 181 23.66 -6.39 10.90
CA ARG A 181 22.95 -7.35 11.76
C ARG A 181 22.79 -6.89 13.20
N LEU A 182 23.70 -6.03 13.67
CA LEU A 182 23.60 -5.45 15.01
C LEU A 182 22.74 -4.19 15.00
N ALA A 183 21.88 -4.08 16.00
CA ALA A 183 21.09 -2.88 16.23
C ALA A 183 21.98 -1.71 16.71
N ARG A 184 21.58 -0.48 16.38
CA ARG A 184 22.36 0.74 16.63
C ARG A 184 22.68 0.97 18.10
N ASP A 185 21.76 0.64 18.99
CA ASP A 185 21.88 0.77 20.44
C ASP A 185 22.96 -0.16 21.05
N ARG A 186 23.28 -1.27 20.37
CA ARG A 186 24.34 -2.20 20.78
C ARG A 186 25.75 -1.67 20.52
N ALA A 187 25.92 -0.56 19.80
CA ALA A 187 27.25 0.01 19.51
C ALA A 187 28.05 0.34 20.78
N ALA A 188 27.40 0.90 21.81
CA ALA A 188 28.07 1.26 23.07
C ALA A 188 28.49 0.03 23.90
N GLU A 189 27.75 -1.07 23.79
CA GLU A 189 28.11 -2.36 24.38
C GLU A 189 29.27 -3.00 23.62
N LEU A 190 29.18 -3.02 22.28
CA LEU A 190 30.23 -3.51 21.41
C LEU A 190 31.56 -2.80 21.65
N ASP A 191 31.54 -1.47 21.81
CA ASP A 191 32.75 -0.69 22.10
C ASP A 191 33.40 -1.12 23.42
N ARG A 192 32.59 -1.32 24.47
CA ARG A 192 33.07 -1.81 25.76
C ARG A 192 33.71 -3.19 25.65
N LEU A 193 33.08 -4.10 24.92
CA LEU A 193 33.56 -5.47 24.74
C LEU A 193 34.85 -5.56 23.92
N MET A 194 35.02 -4.68 22.93
CA MET A 194 36.16 -4.70 22.01
C MET A 194 37.36 -3.87 22.46
N ARG A 195 37.29 -3.12 23.57
CA ARG A 195 38.39 -2.28 24.11
C ARG A 195 39.55 -3.06 24.76
N LEU A 196 39.64 -4.36 24.52
CA LEU A 196 40.64 -5.30 25.03
C LEU A 196 42.07 -4.94 24.64
#